data_AF-A0A803QRB3-F1
#
_entry.id   AF-A0A803QRB3-F1
#
_cell.length_a   1.000
_cell.length_b   1.000
_cell.length_c   1.000
_cell.angle_alpha   90.00
_cell.angle_beta   90.00
_cell.angle_gamma   90.00
#
_symmetry.space_group_name_H-M   'P 1'
#
loop_
_entity.id
_entity.type
_entity.pdbx_description
1 polymer ?
#
loop_
_entity_poly.entity_id
_entity_poly.type
_entity_poly.pdbx_seq_one_letter_code
_entity_poly.pdbx_strand_id
1 'polypeptide(L)'
;MEFKDTDTEAERELKLRVLRIYSKKLDERKRRKDFILERNLLHPNPFEKNLSPDEKEIYQRFKVFMRFHSKEEHEEFLRIIIEEHRIIKRIQDLKEARAVGCQTAAEANKFIQQKRSNEESALRIRESFQAGPSGKVLHKPGHIKEELDGSPLGLVRGSIDLHSSTKDPSLAMQSVANSLDHWDITGLAGADLLSETEKQLCSEIRILPSHYLNMLQIMSVEVLNGKVTKKSDAYNLFKVDPNKVDRVYDMLVKKGIAQA
;
A
#
# COMPACT_ATOMS: atom_id res chain seq x y z
N MET A 1 -33.60 19.60 28.07
CA MET A 1 -32.93 20.24 29.21
C MET A 1 -33.76 21.46 29.56
N GLU A 2 -34.34 21.48 30.75
CA GLU A 2 -35.33 22.49 31.16
C GLU A 2 -34.72 23.41 32.21
N PHE A 3 -34.95 24.71 32.08
CA PHE A 3 -34.61 25.71 33.08
C PHE A 3 -35.85 25.94 33.95
N LYS A 4 -35.73 25.73 35.25
CA LYS A 4 -36.79 25.94 36.23
C LYS A 4 -36.53 27.23 36.97
N ASP A 5 -37.59 27.91 37.40
CA ASP A 5 -37.46 29.17 38.14
C ASP A 5 -36.76 29.00 39.50
N THR A 6 -36.79 27.80 40.06
CA THR A 6 -36.08 27.41 41.29
C THR A 6 -34.60 27.09 41.08
N ASP A 7 -34.09 27.02 39.85
CA ASP A 7 -32.69 26.68 39.60
C ASP A 7 -31.76 27.76 40.17
N THR A 8 -30.74 27.33 40.91
CA THR A 8 -29.65 28.20 41.36
C THR A 8 -28.83 28.71 40.16
N GLU A 9 -28.14 29.84 40.35
CA GLU A 9 -27.30 30.42 39.29
C GLU A 9 -26.24 29.43 38.77
N ALA A 10 -25.64 28.63 39.67
CA ALA A 10 -24.69 27.58 39.31
C ALA A 10 -25.31 26.46 38.45
N GLU A 11 -26.53 26.01 38.77
CA GLU A 11 -27.25 25.02 37.96
C GLU A 11 -27.61 25.57 36.58
N ARG A 12 -28.03 26.84 36.50
CA ARG A 12 -28.28 27.52 35.23
C ARG A 12 -27.01 27.64 34.40
N GLU A 13 -25.88 28.01 35.01
CA GLU A 13 -24.59 28.08 34.31
C GLU A 13 -24.16 26.71 33.78
N LEU A 14 -24.31 25.66 34.58
CA LEU A 14 -24.02 24.28 34.16
C LEU A 14 -24.89 23.87 32.96
N LYS A 15 -26.20 24.13 33.02
CA LYS A 15 -27.12 23.87 31.91
C LYS A 15 -26.73 24.63 30.64
N LEU A 16 -26.38 25.91 30.76
CA LEU A 16 -25.87 26.71 29.64
C LEU A 16 -24.57 26.15 29.08
N ARG A 17 -23.65 25.68 29.92
CA ARG A 17 -22.39 25.06 29.49
C ARG A 17 -22.66 23.76 28.71
N VAL A 18 -23.58 22.93 29.17
CA VAL A 18 -24.02 21.72 28.46
C VAL A 18 -24.61 22.09 27.09
N LEU A 19 -25.48 23.10 27.01
CA LEU A 19 -26.03 23.58 25.75
C LEU A 19 -24.95 24.09 24.79
N ARG A 20 -23.96 24.86 25.27
CA ARG A 20 -22.82 25.31 24.45
C ARG A 20 -22.01 24.14 23.88
N ILE A 21 -21.75 23.12 24.69
CA ILE A 21 -21.06 21.91 24.24
C ILE A 21 -21.89 21.20 23.17
N TYR A 22 -23.19 21.05 23.39
CA TYR A 22 -24.10 20.43 22.43
C TYR A 22 -24.15 21.18 21.10
N SER A 23 -24.32 22.50 21.12
CA SER A 23 -24.30 23.35 19.93
C SER A 23 -22.97 23.24 19.18
N LYS A 24 -21.83 23.29 19.89
CA LYS A 24 -20.50 23.09 19.29
C LYS A 24 -20.38 21.74 18.58
N LYS A 25 -20.98 20.68 19.12
CA LYS A 25 -21.01 19.34 18.49
C LYS A 25 -21.94 19.30 17.28
N LEU A 26 -23.07 20.00 17.33
CA LEU A 26 -23.97 20.15 16.17
C LEU A 26 -23.28 20.92 15.04
N ASP A 27 -22.62 22.02 15.36
CA ASP A 27 -21.89 22.84 14.39
C ASP A 27 -20.79 22.05 13.70
N GLU A 28 -20.01 21.27 14.46
CA GLU A 28 -18.98 20.42 13.89
C GLU A 28 -19.57 19.29 13.03
N ARG A 29 -20.73 18.72 13.41
CA ARG A 29 -21.43 17.73 12.57
C ARG A 29 -21.92 18.35 11.27
N LYS A 30 -22.48 19.56 11.35
CA LYS A 30 -22.93 20.33 10.18
C LYS A 30 -21.73 20.64 9.28
N ARG A 31 -20.65 21.18 9.82
CA ARG A 31 -19.40 21.46 9.09
C ARG A 31 -18.87 20.24 8.33
N ARG A 32 -18.84 19.06 8.95
CA ARG A 32 -18.38 17.82 8.28
C ARG A 32 -19.33 17.37 7.18
N LYS A 33 -20.64 17.47 7.42
CA LYS A 33 -21.66 17.14 6.41
C LYS A 33 -21.51 18.07 5.20
N ASP A 34 -21.42 19.37 5.45
CA ASP A 34 -21.29 20.38 4.40
C ASP A 34 -19.99 20.17 3.62
N PHE A 35 -18.87 19.90 4.31
CA PHE A 35 -17.58 19.59 3.67
C PHE A 35 -17.64 18.38 2.73
N ILE A 36 -18.30 17.29 3.14
CA ILE A 36 -18.44 16.07 2.33
C ILE A 36 -19.32 16.32 1.11
N LEU A 37 -20.44 17.02 1.30
CA LEU A 37 -21.43 17.29 0.24
C LEU A 37 -20.90 18.27 -0.81
N GLU A 38 -20.33 19.40 -0.39
CA GLU A 38 -19.78 20.43 -1.28
C GLU A 38 -18.75 19.84 -2.27
N ARG A 39 -17.90 18.95 -1.77
CA ARG A 39 -16.79 18.32 -2.51
C ARG A 39 -17.17 16.97 -3.16
N ASN A 40 -18.44 16.58 -3.12
CA ASN A 40 -18.95 15.34 -3.71
C ASN A 40 -18.18 14.07 -3.30
N LEU A 41 -17.71 14.00 -2.04
CA LEU A 41 -16.86 12.89 -1.55
C LEU A 41 -17.61 11.56 -1.33
N LEU A 42 -18.91 11.52 -1.62
CA LEU A 42 -19.75 10.32 -1.54
C LEU A 42 -19.58 9.40 -2.74
N HIS A 43 -19.24 9.95 -3.91
CA HIS A 43 -19.15 9.21 -5.16
C HIS A 43 -17.76 9.37 -5.78
N PRO A 44 -17.27 8.35 -6.52
CA PRO A 44 -16.04 8.48 -7.28
C PRO A 44 -16.10 9.70 -8.20
N ASN A 45 -15.14 10.60 -8.05
CA ASN A 45 -15.15 11.85 -8.77
C ASN A 45 -14.94 11.57 -10.28
N PRO A 46 -15.78 12.07 -11.20
CA PRO A 46 -15.61 11.83 -12.64
C PRO A 46 -14.24 12.28 -13.15
N PHE A 47 -13.61 13.26 -12.49
CA PHE A 47 -12.24 13.68 -12.78
C PHE A 47 -11.24 12.51 -12.66
N GLU A 48 -11.38 11.64 -11.66
CA GLU A 48 -10.48 10.50 -11.44
C GLU A 48 -10.56 9.44 -12.55
N LYS A 49 -11.65 9.39 -13.33
CA LYS A 49 -11.82 8.40 -14.41
C LYS A 49 -10.86 8.63 -15.57
N ASN A 50 -10.51 9.89 -15.84
CA ASN A 50 -9.66 10.28 -16.96
C ASN A 50 -8.15 10.29 -16.61
N LEU A 51 -7.80 9.98 -15.36
CA LEU A 51 -6.43 10.02 -14.88
C LEU A 51 -5.71 8.69 -15.17
N SER A 52 -4.46 8.80 -15.59
CA SER A 52 -3.53 7.66 -15.67
C SER A 52 -3.27 7.08 -14.25
N PRO A 53 -2.74 5.85 -14.11
CA PRO A 53 -2.43 5.29 -12.79
C PRO A 53 -1.47 6.19 -11.99
N ASP A 54 -0.45 6.75 -12.64
CA ASP A 54 0.50 7.69 -12.04
C ASP A 54 -0.21 8.96 -11.55
N GLU A 55 -1.12 9.51 -12.37
CA GLU A 55 -1.88 10.72 -12.05
C GLU A 55 -2.88 10.48 -10.91
N LYS A 56 -3.47 9.28 -10.83
CA LYS A 56 -4.33 8.89 -9.69
C LYS A 56 -3.54 8.84 -8.39
N GLU A 57 -2.31 8.36 -8.42
CA GLU A 57 -1.47 8.37 -7.23
C GLU A 57 -1.18 9.79 -6.75
N ILE A 58 -0.86 10.70 -7.68
CA ILE A 58 -0.71 12.13 -7.39
C ILE A 58 -2.00 12.68 -6.77
N TYR A 59 -3.15 12.44 -7.40
CA TYR A 59 -4.45 12.86 -6.89
C TYR A 59 -4.68 12.39 -5.43
N GLN A 60 -4.43 11.11 -5.13
CA GLN A 60 -4.62 10.58 -3.77
C GLN A 60 -3.65 11.21 -2.75
N ARG A 61 -2.39 11.43 -3.13
CA ARG A 61 -1.40 12.10 -2.26
C ARG A 61 -1.83 13.52 -1.90
N PHE A 62 -2.39 14.27 -2.86
CA PHE A 62 -2.80 15.65 -2.64
C PHE A 62 -4.21 15.82 -2.07
N LYS A 63 -5.03 14.76 -2.05
CA LYS A 63 -6.40 14.77 -1.49
C LYS A 63 -6.46 15.24 -0.03
N VAL A 64 -5.41 15.01 0.74
CA VAL A 64 -5.31 15.44 2.15
C VAL A 64 -5.36 16.97 2.31
N PHE A 65 -4.93 17.73 1.29
CA PHE A 65 -4.89 19.18 1.33
C PHE A 65 -6.24 19.85 1.06
N MET A 66 -7.25 19.06 0.67
CA MET A 66 -8.62 19.52 0.40
C MET A 66 -9.28 20.24 1.60
N ARG A 67 -8.77 20.03 2.82
CA ARG A 67 -9.23 20.70 4.03
C ARG A 67 -8.83 22.18 4.10
N PHE A 68 -7.80 22.59 3.36
CA PHE A 68 -7.21 23.94 3.45
C PHE A 68 -7.66 24.88 2.33
N HIS A 69 -8.33 24.35 1.31
CA HIS A 69 -8.76 25.10 0.13
C HIS A 69 -10.27 25.05 -0.03
N SER A 70 -10.83 26.02 -0.75
CA SER A 70 -12.17 25.86 -1.34
C SER A 70 -12.19 24.68 -2.31
N LYS A 71 -13.39 24.23 -2.70
CA LYS A 71 -13.52 23.14 -3.68
C LYS A 71 -12.83 23.53 -4.99
N GLU A 72 -13.12 24.74 -5.47
CA GLU A 72 -12.66 25.26 -6.75
C GLU A 72 -11.14 25.43 -6.76
N GLU A 73 -10.58 26.00 -5.69
CA GLU A 73 -9.13 26.17 -5.50
C GLU A 73 -8.42 24.81 -5.47
N HIS A 74 -8.99 23.82 -4.78
CA HIS A 74 -8.37 22.50 -4.72
C HIS A 74 -8.39 21.79 -6.09
N GLU A 75 -9.50 21.90 -6.82
CA GLU A 75 -9.60 21.37 -8.17
C GLU A 75 -8.62 22.05 -9.12
N GLU A 76 -8.44 23.38 -9.02
CA GLU A 76 -7.45 24.12 -9.79
C GLU A 76 -6.01 23.71 -9.45
N PHE A 77 -5.70 23.63 -8.15
CA PHE A 77 -4.42 23.15 -7.67
C PHE A 77 -4.09 21.76 -8.24
N LEU A 78 -5.04 20.82 -8.20
CA LEU A 78 -4.85 19.48 -8.75
C LEU A 78 -4.65 19.49 -10.26
N ARG A 79 -5.39 20.32 -11.00
CA ARG A 79 -5.19 20.48 -12.45
C ARG A 79 -3.75 20.92 -12.75
N ILE A 80 -3.27 21.94 -12.05
CA ILE A 80 -1.90 22.48 -12.24
C ILE A 80 -0.85 21.41 -11.96
N ILE A 81 -0.96 20.68 -10.84
CA ILE A 81 0.00 19.63 -10.47
C ILE A 81 0.01 18.49 -11.50
N ILE A 82 -1.16 18.10 -12.02
CA ILE A 82 -1.26 17.06 -13.04
C ILE A 82 -0.68 17.55 -14.38
N GLU A 83 -0.95 18.80 -14.76
CA GLU A 83 -0.36 19.40 -15.96
C GLU A 83 1.16 19.50 -15.86
N GLU A 84 1.68 19.94 -14.71
CA GLU A 84 3.12 19.96 -14.43
C GLU A 84 3.72 18.55 -14.60
N HIS A 85 3.10 17.54 -13.99
CA HIS A 85 3.55 16.15 -14.14
C HIS A 85 3.57 15.70 -15.61
N ARG A 86 2.52 16.02 -16.38
CA ARG A 86 2.44 15.70 -17.81
C ARG A 86 3.54 16.38 -18.62
N ILE A 87 3.83 17.64 -18.33
CA ILE A 87 4.89 18.41 -19.00
C ILE A 87 6.25 17.80 -18.67
N ILE A 88 6.53 17.50 -17.39
CA ILE A 88 7.79 16.88 -16.97
C ILE A 88 7.96 15.50 -17.63
N LYS A 89 6.93 14.65 -17.62
CA LYS A 89 6.94 13.34 -18.28
C LYS A 89 7.21 13.48 -19.79
N ARG A 90 6.56 14.45 -20.45
CA ARG A 90 6.79 14.75 -21.86
C ARG A 90 8.22 15.21 -22.16
N ILE A 91 8.79 16.07 -21.31
CA ILE A 91 10.18 16.51 -21.45
C ILE A 91 11.12 15.32 -21.31
N GLN A 92 10.88 14.43 -20.35
CA GLN A 92 11.68 13.24 -20.13
C GLN A 92 11.63 12.30 -21.34
N ASP A 93 10.43 12.02 -21.87
CA ASP A 93 10.24 11.21 -23.07
C ASP A 93 10.96 11.79 -24.30
N LEU A 94 10.94 13.12 -24.46
CA LEU A 94 11.65 13.79 -25.55
C LEU A 94 13.18 13.74 -25.39
N LYS A 95 13.68 13.83 -24.15
CA LYS A 95 15.12 13.66 -23.85
C LYS A 95 15.57 12.23 -24.16
N GLU A 96 14.77 11.23 -23.80
CA GLU A 96 15.04 9.82 -24.11
C GLU A 96 15.01 9.56 -25.62
N ALA A 97 14.01 10.07 -26.33
CA ALA A 97 13.96 9.96 -27.79
C ALA A 97 15.20 10.56 -28.46
N ARG A 98 15.70 11.70 -27.95
CA ARG A 98 16.95 12.30 -28.42
C ARG A 98 18.16 11.41 -28.13
N ALA A 99 18.22 10.79 -26.94
CA ALA A 99 19.30 9.88 -26.57
C ALA A 99 19.34 8.61 -27.44
N VAL A 100 18.19 8.13 -27.90
CA VAL A 100 18.05 7.01 -28.86
C VAL A 100 18.42 7.44 -30.29
N GLY A 101 18.62 8.73 -30.53
CA GLY A 101 19.04 9.26 -31.83
C GLY A 101 17.90 9.70 -32.74
N CYS A 102 16.67 9.87 -32.24
CA CYS A 102 15.60 10.50 -33.01
C CYS A 102 15.96 11.96 -33.33
N GLN A 103 16.00 12.33 -34.61
CA GLN A 103 16.37 13.68 -35.04
C GLN A 103 15.16 14.51 -35.46
N THR A 104 14.05 13.86 -35.82
CA THR A 104 12.81 14.54 -36.22
C THR A 104 11.70 14.41 -35.17
N ALA A 105 10.81 15.40 -35.12
CA ALA A 105 9.65 15.36 -34.22
C ALA A 105 8.71 14.16 -34.52
N ALA A 106 8.63 13.75 -35.78
CA ALA A 106 7.84 12.58 -36.20
C ALA A 106 8.43 11.27 -35.66
N GLU A 107 9.75 11.09 -35.74
CA GLU A 107 10.44 9.93 -35.14
C GLU A 107 10.26 9.89 -33.63
N ALA A 108 10.47 11.01 -32.94
CA ALA A 108 10.30 11.09 -31.49
C ALA A 108 8.86 10.73 -31.07
N ASN A 109 7.84 11.23 -31.79
CA ASN A 109 6.46 10.88 -31.51
C ASN A 109 6.15 9.39 -31.73
N LYS A 110 6.72 8.78 -32.79
CA LYS A 110 6.58 7.33 -33.03
C LYS A 110 7.24 6.51 -31.91
N PHE A 111 8.46 6.87 -31.50
CA PHE A 111 9.16 6.23 -30.39
C PHE A 111 8.33 6.29 -29.09
N ILE A 112 7.80 7.46 -28.75
CA ILE A 112 7.00 7.66 -27.53
C ILE A 112 5.68 6.89 -27.59
N GLN A 113 5.02 6.83 -28.75
CA GLN A 113 3.82 6.00 -28.93
C GLN A 113 4.14 4.51 -28.79
N GLN A 114 5.25 4.04 -29.36
CA GLN A 114 5.68 2.66 -29.24
C GLN A 114 6.00 2.30 -27.79
N LYS A 115 6.71 3.17 -27.08
CA LYS A 115 7.03 3.03 -25.65
C LYS A 115 5.74 2.93 -24.81
N ARG A 116 4.79 3.86 -25.02
CA ARG A 116 3.49 3.85 -24.33
C ARG A 116 2.69 2.58 -24.60
N SER A 117 2.64 2.14 -25.86
CA SER A 117 1.96 0.89 -26.25
C SER A 117 2.57 -0.34 -25.54
N ASN A 118 3.90 -0.36 -25.42
CA ASN A 118 4.62 -1.43 -24.71
C ASN A 118 4.38 -1.40 -23.20
N GLU A 119 4.29 -0.21 -22.60
CA GLU A 119 3.94 -0.04 -21.18
C GLU A 119 2.48 -0.48 -20.90
N GLU A 120 1.53 -0.09 -21.75
CA GLU A 120 0.13 -0.48 -21.63
C GLU A 120 -0.07 -1.99 -21.78
N SER A 121 0.65 -2.64 -22.72
CA SER A 121 0.58 -4.09 -22.89
C SER A 121 1.19 -4.83 -21.69
N ALA A 122 2.31 -4.34 -21.14
CA ALA A 122 2.91 -4.90 -19.93
C ALA A 122 1.99 -4.79 -18.71
N LEU A 123 1.28 -3.67 -18.55
CA LEU A 123 0.28 -3.49 -17.48
C LEU A 123 -0.90 -4.46 -17.62
N ARG A 124 -1.45 -4.63 -18.83
CA ARG A 124 -2.54 -5.60 -19.09
C ARG A 124 -2.12 -7.03 -18.78
N ILE A 125 -0.90 -7.41 -19.16
CA ILE A 125 -0.35 -8.74 -18.85
C ILE A 125 -0.29 -8.93 -17.33
N ARG A 126 0.20 -7.93 -16.59
CA ARG A 126 0.29 -7.97 -15.12
C ARG A 126 -1.08 -8.05 -14.45
N GLU A 127 -2.09 -7.36 -14.96
CA GLU A 127 -3.47 -7.45 -14.49
C GLU A 127 -4.09 -8.83 -14.80
N SER A 128 -3.80 -9.40 -15.97
CA SER A 128 -4.31 -10.73 -16.36
C SER A 128 -3.73 -11.87 -15.51
N PHE A 129 -2.51 -11.71 -14.98
CA PHE A 129 -1.94 -12.68 -14.03
C PHE A 129 -2.50 -12.55 -12.61
N GLN A 130 -3.15 -11.43 -12.26
CA GLN A 130 -3.89 -11.28 -10.99
C GLN A 130 -5.36 -11.69 -11.09
N ALA A 131 -5.92 -11.77 -12.30
CA ALA A 131 -7.24 -12.36 -12.55
C ALA A 131 -7.08 -13.84 -12.94
N GLY A 132 -7.07 -14.72 -11.93
CA GLY A 132 -6.91 -16.17 -12.13
C GLY A 132 -7.89 -16.79 -13.15
N PRO A 133 -7.54 -17.94 -13.76
CA PRO A 133 -8.32 -18.56 -14.83
C PRO A 133 -9.54 -19.28 -14.23
N SER A 134 -10.65 -18.57 -14.03
CA SER A 134 -11.95 -19.22 -13.81
C SER A 134 -12.70 -19.31 -15.14
N GLY A 135 -12.16 -20.12 -16.05
CA GLY A 135 -12.79 -20.48 -17.32
C GLY A 135 -13.29 -21.91 -17.29
N LYS A 136 -14.55 -22.12 -16.85
CA LYS A 136 -15.38 -23.21 -17.38
C LYS A 136 -16.82 -22.73 -17.55
N VAL A 137 -17.12 -22.42 -18.80
CA VAL A 137 -18.46 -22.45 -19.39
C VAL A 137 -18.92 -23.91 -19.41
N LEU A 138 -20.03 -24.26 -18.74
CA LEU A 138 -20.98 -25.25 -19.25
C LEU A 138 -22.33 -25.24 -18.49
N HIS A 139 -23.38 -24.81 -19.21
CA HIS A 139 -24.80 -25.21 -19.16
C HIS A 139 -25.71 -24.88 -17.95
N LYS A 140 -26.72 -24.03 -18.22
CA LYS A 140 -28.08 -24.10 -17.64
C LYS A 140 -28.87 -25.24 -18.32
N PRO A 141 -29.81 -25.91 -17.63
CA PRO A 141 -31.22 -25.47 -17.73
C PRO A 141 -32.09 -25.63 -16.45
N GLY A 142 -33.01 -24.68 -16.24
CA GLY A 142 -34.42 -24.91 -15.88
C GLY A 142 -34.89 -25.30 -14.46
N HIS A 143 -35.57 -24.33 -13.80
CA HIS A 143 -36.85 -24.42 -13.05
C HIS A 143 -37.00 -24.95 -11.59
N ILE A 144 -37.50 -24.02 -10.73
CA ILE A 144 -38.44 -24.09 -9.57
C ILE A 144 -38.18 -25.08 -8.39
N LYS A 145 -37.88 -24.58 -7.17
CA LYS A 145 -38.83 -24.41 -6.02
C LYS A 145 -38.10 -24.22 -4.65
N GLU A 146 -38.47 -23.13 -3.96
CA GLU A 146 -38.74 -22.91 -2.51
C GLU A 146 -38.18 -23.81 -1.37
N GLU A 147 -37.81 -23.08 -0.30
CA GLU A 147 -37.84 -23.37 1.16
C GLU A 147 -36.61 -23.90 1.94
N LEU A 148 -36.20 -23.03 2.88
CA LEU A 148 -35.72 -23.20 4.27
C LEU A 148 -35.06 -24.51 4.74
N ASP A 149 -33.81 -24.44 5.20
CA ASP A 149 -33.47 -24.47 6.65
C ASP A 149 -31.95 -24.46 6.93
N GLY A 150 -31.56 -23.86 8.07
CA GLY A 150 -30.47 -24.37 8.92
C GLY A 150 -29.03 -23.85 8.75
N SER A 151 -28.62 -22.98 9.69
CA SER A 151 -27.28 -22.63 10.23
C SER A 151 -26.02 -23.43 9.80
N PRO A 152 -24.83 -22.80 9.95
CA PRO A 152 -23.79 -23.49 10.73
C PRO A 152 -22.96 -22.59 11.69
N LEU A 153 -22.68 -23.17 12.86
CA LEU A 153 -21.68 -22.78 13.85
C LEU A 153 -20.36 -23.55 13.60
N GLY A 154 -19.23 -22.87 13.79
CA GLY A 154 -17.91 -23.43 14.12
C GLY A 154 -17.20 -24.21 13.01
N LEU A 155 -15.90 -24.49 13.03
CA LEU A 155 -14.77 -24.21 13.91
C LEU A 155 -13.55 -24.88 13.20
N VAL A 156 -12.44 -24.15 13.09
CA VAL A 156 -11.00 -24.54 13.17
C VAL A 156 -10.51 -25.96 12.76
N ARG A 157 -9.29 -25.94 12.17
CA ARG A 157 -8.24 -27.01 12.04
C ARG A 157 -8.48 -28.05 10.95
N GLY A 158 -7.51 -28.50 10.15
CA GLY A 158 -6.05 -28.34 10.17
C GLY A 158 -5.40 -29.68 9.81
N SER A 159 -4.41 -29.63 8.90
CA SER A 159 -3.30 -30.57 8.71
C SER A 159 -3.47 -31.86 7.88
N ILE A 160 -2.61 -31.94 6.85
CA ILE A 160 -1.63 -33.00 6.49
C ILE A 160 -2.17 -34.42 6.21
N ASP A 161 -1.91 -34.94 5.00
CA ASP A 161 -1.19 -36.22 4.84
C ASP A 161 -0.65 -36.45 3.41
N LEU A 162 0.55 -37.04 3.38
CA LEU A 162 1.32 -37.51 2.23
C LEU A 162 0.86 -38.92 1.78
N HIS A 163 1.19 -39.32 0.54
CA HIS A 163 1.89 -40.57 0.14
C HIS A 163 1.79 -40.74 -1.39
N SER A 164 2.91 -40.65 -2.15
CA SER A 164 3.82 -41.73 -2.59
C SER A 164 3.57 -42.17 -4.05
N SER A 165 4.57 -42.06 -4.93
CA SER A 165 5.22 -43.22 -5.57
C SER A 165 6.19 -42.81 -6.68
N THR A 166 7.38 -43.40 -6.60
CA THR A 166 8.60 -43.36 -7.43
C THR A 166 8.41 -43.74 -8.90
N LYS A 167 9.14 -43.09 -9.84
CA LYS A 167 9.99 -43.68 -10.91
C LYS A 167 10.97 -42.62 -11.49
N ASP A 168 12.27 -42.91 -11.47
CA ASP A 168 13.37 -42.27 -12.24
C ASP A 168 13.77 -43.23 -13.39
N PRO A 169 14.39 -42.81 -14.54
CA PRO A 169 15.69 -42.11 -14.56
C PRO A 169 15.97 -41.14 -15.74
N SER A 170 16.83 -40.13 -15.55
CA SER A 170 18.06 -39.89 -16.34
C SER A 170 18.65 -38.47 -16.17
N LEU A 171 19.86 -38.47 -15.61
CA LEU A 171 21.02 -37.59 -15.79
C LEU A 171 20.97 -36.49 -16.90
N ALA A 172 20.25 -35.38 -16.68
CA ALA A 172 20.47 -34.12 -17.41
C ALA A 172 20.00 -32.83 -16.70
N MET A 173 19.71 -32.87 -15.39
CA MET A 173 19.10 -31.72 -14.68
C MET A 173 19.79 -31.32 -13.36
N GLN A 174 21.05 -31.66 -13.17
CA GLN A 174 21.78 -31.34 -11.93
C GLN A 174 22.28 -29.87 -11.84
N SER A 175 21.91 -28.98 -12.77
CA SER A 175 22.26 -27.54 -12.64
C SER A 175 21.06 -26.61 -12.42
N VAL A 176 19.83 -27.12 -12.23
CA VAL A 176 18.63 -26.27 -12.16
C VAL A 176 17.90 -26.35 -10.81
N ALA A 177 18.23 -27.32 -9.95
CA ALA A 177 17.53 -27.51 -8.68
C ALA A 177 17.96 -26.56 -7.54
N ASN A 178 19.10 -25.86 -7.67
CA ASN A 178 19.54 -24.89 -6.66
C ASN A 178 19.10 -23.44 -6.96
N SER A 179 18.47 -23.19 -8.10
CA SER A 179 18.09 -21.83 -8.54
C SER A 179 16.66 -21.44 -8.15
N LEU A 180 15.84 -22.36 -7.65
CA LEU A 180 14.40 -22.15 -7.46
C LEU A 180 13.99 -21.65 -6.06
N ASP A 181 14.94 -21.41 -5.15
CA ASP A 181 14.65 -20.87 -3.81
C ASP A 181 15.38 -19.54 -3.53
N HIS A 182 15.89 -18.86 -4.56
CA HIS A 182 16.39 -17.49 -4.41
C HIS A 182 15.18 -16.54 -4.40
N TRP A 183 14.75 -16.15 -3.20
CA TRP A 183 13.85 -15.01 -3.02
C TRP A 183 14.55 -13.77 -3.56
N ASP A 184 14.29 -13.45 -4.83
CA ASP A 184 14.86 -12.28 -5.49
C ASP A 184 14.12 -11.03 -5.02
N ILE A 185 14.90 -10.14 -4.40
CA ILE A 185 14.44 -8.91 -3.79
C ILE A 185 14.59 -7.72 -4.75
N THR A 186 15.20 -7.96 -5.92
CA THR A 186 15.49 -6.95 -6.93
C THR A 186 14.18 -6.32 -7.44
N GLY A 187 14.05 -4.99 -7.27
CA GLY A 187 12.87 -4.22 -7.68
C GLY A 187 11.81 -4.00 -6.58
N LEU A 188 12.01 -4.50 -5.37
CA LEU A 188 11.12 -4.22 -4.23
C LEU A 188 11.43 -2.85 -3.60
N ALA A 189 10.39 -2.14 -3.13
CA ALA A 189 10.54 -0.81 -2.55
C ALA A 189 11.52 -0.81 -1.36
N GLY A 190 12.58 0.00 -1.45
CA GLY A 190 13.64 0.09 -0.44
C GLY A 190 14.86 -0.81 -0.69
N ALA A 191 14.84 -1.67 -1.73
CA ALA A 191 15.98 -2.51 -2.07
C ALA A 191 17.23 -1.70 -2.44
N ASP A 192 17.06 -0.52 -3.07
CA ASP A 192 18.18 0.34 -3.50
C ASP A 192 18.96 0.96 -2.33
N LEU A 193 18.37 0.99 -1.13
CA LEU A 193 18.97 1.55 0.09
C LEU A 193 19.73 0.50 0.91
N LEU A 194 19.68 -0.78 0.51
CA LEU A 194 20.34 -1.88 1.20
C LEU A 194 21.72 -2.18 0.61
N SER A 195 22.69 -2.43 1.48
CA SER A 195 23.98 -3.00 1.07
C SER A 195 23.81 -4.43 0.53
N GLU A 196 24.78 -4.94 -0.23
CA GLU A 196 24.75 -6.31 -0.77
C GLU A 196 24.57 -7.36 0.33
N THR A 197 25.23 -7.18 1.47
CA THR A 197 25.09 -8.06 2.64
C THR A 197 23.69 -8.01 3.26
N GLU A 198 23.00 -6.87 3.17
CA GLU A 198 21.64 -6.72 3.69
C GLU A 198 20.59 -7.26 2.72
N LYS A 199 20.82 -7.10 1.40
CA LYS A 199 20.01 -7.73 0.36
C LYS A 199 20.05 -9.25 0.52
N GLN A 200 21.24 -9.82 0.67
CA GLN A 200 21.43 -11.26 0.94
C GLN A 200 20.70 -11.70 2.20
N LEU A 201 20.84 -10.94 3.30
CA LEU A 201 20.17 -11.26 4.55
C LEU A 201 18.64 -11.25 4.37
N CYS A 202 18.09 -10.24 3.71
CA CYS A 202 16.65 -10.14 3.46
C CYS A 202 16.14 -11.33 2.63
N SER A 203 16.92 -11.82 1.66
CA SER A 203 16.60 -13.00 0.86
C SER A 203 16.62 -14.28 1.71
N GLU A 204 17.61 -14.43 2.58
CA GLU A 204 17.76 -15.58 3.49
C GLU A 204 16.61 -15.65 4.52
N ILE A 205 16.31 -14.53 5.19
CA ILE A 205 15.29 -14.48 6.25
C ILE A 205 13.87 -14.22 5.72
N ARG A 206 13.72 -14.08 4.39
CA ARG A 206 12.49 -13.75 3.68
C ARG A 206 11.76 -12.58 4.34
N ILE A 207 12.43 -11.43 4.40
CA ILE A 207 11.87 -10.15 4.84
C ILE A 207 11.89 -9.16 3.68
N LEU A 208 10.83 -8.37 3.55
CA LEU A 208 10.74 -7.29 2.56
C LEU A 208 11.72 -6.15 2.91
N PRO A 209 12.46 -5.56 1.95
CA PRO A 209 13.43 -4.49 2.22
C PRO A 209 12.88 -3.32 3.04
N SER A 210 11.68 -2.86 2.71
CA SER A 210 11.00 -1.79 3.45
C SER A 210 10.75 -2.16 4.91
N HIS A 211 10.40 -3.42 5.18
CA HIS A 211 10.18 -3.91 6.53
C HIS A 211 11.50 -4.05 7.29
N TYR A 212 12.54 -4.57 6.65
CA TYR A 212 13.89 -4.65 7.22
C TYR A 212 14.43 -3.26 7.59
N LEU A 213 14.30 -2.27 6.70
CA LEU A 213 14.75 -0.89 6.97
C LEU A 213 14.02 -0.28 8.17
N ASN A 214 12.72 -0.52 8.29
CA ASN A 214 11.94 -0.06 9.43
C ASN A 214 12.41 -0.74 10.74
N MET A 215 12.66 -2.06 10.71
CA MET A 215 13.23 -2.77 11.86
C MET A 215 14.60 -2.22 12.24
N LEU A 216 15.46 -1.97 11.24
CA LEU A 216 16.80 -1.41 11.44
C LEU A 216 16.73 -0.04 12.09
N GLN A 217 15.84 0.83 11.63
CA GLN A 217 15.65 2.18 12.16
C GLN A 217 15.16 2.16 13.61
N ILE A 218 14.06 1.44 13.88
CA ILE A 218 13.47 1.35 15.22
C ILE A 218 14.49 0.77 16.20
N MET A 219 15.14 -0.33 15.83
CA MET A 219 16.09 -1.00 16.71
C MET A 219 17.34 -0.17 16.96
N SER A 220 17.85 0.56 15.96
CA SER A 220 18.99 1.48 16.15
C SER A 220 18.66 2.60 17.14
N VAL A 221 17.47 3.19 17.04
CA VAL A 221 17.02 4.24 17.98
C VAL A 221 16.89 3.68 19.39
N GLU A 222 16.30 2.50 19.55
CA GLU A 222 16.09 1.91 20.88
C GLU A 222 17.38 1.39 21.53
N VAL A 223 18.38 0.98 20.74
CA VAL A 223 19.73 0.67 21.21
C VAL A 223 20.44 1.94 21.69
N LEU A 224 20.37 3.04 20.93
CA LEU A 224 20.94 4.34 21.34
C LEU A 224 20.26 4.90 22.61
N ASN A 225 18.96 4.66 22.76
CA ASN A 225 18.20 5.02 23.96
C ASN A 225 18.50 4.10 25.17
N GLY A 226 19.32 3.07 25.01
CA GLY A 226 19.69 2.13 26.07
C GLY A 226 18.56 1.17 26.49
N LYS A 227 17.48 1.08 25.72
CA LYS A 227 16.32 0.22 26.02
C LYS A 227 16.48 -1.20 25.48
N VAL A 228 17.23 -1.35 24.39
CA VAL A 228 17.56 -2.65 23.81
C VAL A 228 19.04 -2.91 24.06
N THR A 229 19.32 -3.79 25.03
CA THR A 229 20.69 -4.20 25.36
C THR A 229 20.96 -5.64 24.93
N LYS A 230 19.91 -6.46 24.82
CA LYS A 230 20.00 -7.87 24.40
C LYS A 230 18.98 -8.15 23.30
N LYS A 231 19.21 -9.24 22.56
CA LYS A 231 18.29 -9.77 21.54
C LYS A 231 16.85 -9.94 22.05
N SER A 232 16.70 -10.43 23.28
CA SER A 232 15.39 -10.64 23.93
C SER A 232 14.56 -9.38 24.07
N ASP A 233 15.22 -8.22 24.25
CA ASP A 233 14.54 -6.94 24.46
C ASP A 233 13.85 -6.47 23.16
N ALA A 234 14.41 -6.87 22.01
CA ALA A 234 13.91 -6.51 20.69
C ALA A 234 12.66 -7.31 20.28
N TYR A 235 12.38 -8.47 20.89
CA TYR A 235 11.22 -9.31 20.51
C TYR A 235 9.89 -8.61 20.77
N ASN A 236 9.80 -7.76 21.80
CA ASN A 236 8.58 -7.03 22.12
C ASN A 236 8.35 -5.81 21.20
N LEU A 237 9.38 -5.37 20.46
CA LEU A 237 9.30 -4.22 19.57
C LEU A 237 8.69 -4.57 18.20
N PHE A 238 8.76 -5.83 17.79
CA PHE A 238 8.38 -6.28 16.46
C PHE A 238 7.38 -7.44 16.52
N LYS A 239 6.30 -7.37 15.73
CA LYS A 239 5.35 -8.48 15.54
C LYS A 239 5.88 -9.47 14.48
N VAL A 240 7.10 -9.94 14.65
CA VAL A 240 7.82 -10.80 13.70
C VAL A 240 8.40 -12.00 14.46
N ASP A 241 8.65 -13.11 13.75
CA ASP A 241 9.33 -14.28 14.30
C ASP A 241 10.65 -13.88 15.00
N PRO A 242 10.89 -14.27 16.27
CA PRO A 242 12.11 -13.99 17.02
C PRO A 242 13.39 -14.31 16.23
N ASN A 243 13.42 -15.38 15.44
CA ASN A 243 14.58 -15.76 14.64
C ASN A 243 14.98 -14.67 13.63
N LYS A 244 14.00 -13.95 13.07
CA LYS A 244 14.26 -12.87 12.12
C LYS A 244 14.75 -11.62 12.85
N VAL A 245 14.18 -11.33 14.02
CA VAL A 245 14.63 -10.21 14.87
C VAL A 245 16.08 -10.40 15.29
N ASP A 246 16.47 -11.61 15.67
CA ASP A 246 17.86 -11.95 16.03
C ASP A 246 18.83 -11.67 14.88
N ARG A 247 18.46 -12.07 13.66
CA ARG A 247 19.27 -11.89 12.46
C ARG A 247 19.46 -10.41 12.11
N VAL A 248 18.43 -9.57 12.31
CA VAL A 248 18.55 -8.12 12.12
C VAL A 248 19.40 -7.50 13.24
N TYR A 249 19.27 -7.97 14.49
CA TYR A 249 20.10 -7.53 15.60
C TYR A 249 21.58 -7.86 15.37
N ASP A 250 21.89 -9.07 14.91
CA ASP A 250 23.24 -9.49 14.55
C ASP A 250 23.85 -8.62 13.46
N MET A 251 23.04 -8.15 12.50
CA MET A 251 23.51 -7.21 11.48
C MET A 251 23.83 -5.82 12.08
N LEU A 252 23.07 -5.35 13.06
CA LEU A 252 23.39 -4.10 13.79
C LEU A 252 24.66 -4.22 14.63
N VAL A 253 24.90 -5.38 15.25
CA VAL A 253 26.15 -5.66 15.98
C VAL A 253 27.33 -5.66 14.99
N LYS A 254 27.19 -6.32 13.83
CA LYS A 254 28.22 -6.31 12.77
C LYS A 254 28.53 -4.89 12.26
N LYS A 255 27.52 -4.01 12.22
CA LYS A 255 27.68 -2.59 11.85
C LYS A 255 28.24 -1.71 12.98
N GLY A 256 28.46 -2.26 14.17
CA GLY A 256 28.97 -1.53 15.33
C GLY A 256 27.96 -0.59 15.99
N ILE A 257 26.67 -0.75 15.70
CA ILE A 257 25.59 0.10 16.24
C ILE A 257 25.08 -0.47 17.57
N ALA A 258 25.07 -1.79 17.72
CA ALA A 258 24.70 -2.48 18.94
C ALA A 258 25.93 -3.14 19.61
N GLN A 259 25.91 -3.24 20.93
CA GLN A 259 26.94 -3.97 21.70
C GLN A 259 26.73 -5.48 21.54
N ALA A 260 27.84 -6.23 21.49
CA ALA A 260 27.86 -7.69 21.36
C ALA A 260 27.48 -8.40 22.67
#